data_AF-A0A1I3DQ52-F1
#
_entry.id   AF-A0A1I3DQ52-F1
#
_cell.length_a   1.000
_cell.length_b   1.000
_cell.length_c   1.000
_cell.angle_alpha   90.00
_cell.angle_beta   90.00
_cell.angle_gamma   90.00
#
_symmetry.space_group_name_H-M   'P 1'
#
loop_
_entity.id
_entity.type
_entity.pdbx_description
1 polymer ?
#
loop_
_entity_poly.entity_id
_entity_poly.type
_entity_poly.pdbx_seq_one_letter_code
_entity_poly.pdbx_strand_id
1 'polypeptide(L)' 'MEQQEFEITLKPEDAALPETISVQHRDETFRFTLNGADISILNNGDNSWSLVSGDLAQERVNAIGQAIEAWYGRQPL' A
#
# COMPACT_ATOMS: atom_id res chain seq x y z
N MET A 1 -2.11 19.66 5.34
CA MET A 1 -1.72 18.46 4.57
C MET A 1 -2.97 17.60 4.47
N GLU A 2 -3.42 17.30 3.25
CA GLU A 2 -4.67 16.55 3.05
C GLU A 2 -4.42 15.06 3.30
N GLN A 3 -5.27 14.46 4.12
CA GLN A 3 -5.31 13.02 4.32
C GLN A 3 -6.23 12.44 3.25
N GLN A 4 -5.77 11.44 2.53
CA GLN A 4 -6.58 10.73 1.53
C GLN A 4 -6.77 9.29 1.98
N GLU A 5 -8.01 8.80 1.90
CA GLU A 5 -8.34 7.41 2.14
C GLU A 5 -8.84 6.78 0.83
N PHE A 6 -8.33 5.60 0.50
CA PHE A 6 -8.68 4.88 -0.71
C PHE A 6 -8.49 3.37 -0.54
N GLU A 7 -9.11 2.61 -1.43
CA GLU A 7 -8.97 1.15 -1.45
C GLU A 7 -8.05 0.71 -2.58
N ILE A 8 -7.16 -0.22 -2.28
CA ILE A 8 -6.41 -0.97 -3.28
C ILE A 8 -6.87 -2.43 -3.28
N THR A 9 -6.71 -3.09 -4.42
CA THR A 9 -6.95 -4.53 -4.55
C THR A 9 -5.63 -5.22 -4.85
N LEU A 10 -5.17 -6.05 -3.94
CA LEU A 10 -4.08 -6.99 -4.19
C LEU A 10 -4.63 -8.27 -4.79
N LYS A 11 -3.95 -8.76 -5.81
CA LYS A 11 -4.12 -10.13 -6.31
C LYS A 11 -2.79 -10.87 -6.14
N PRO A 12 -2.53 -11.45 -4.95
CA PRO A 12 -1.39 -12.33 -4.79
C PRO A 12 -1.50 -13.49 -5.79
N GLU A 13 -0.39 -13.88 -6.41
CA GLU A 13 -0.38 -14.95 -7.42
C GLU A 13 -0.95 -16.28 -6.87
N ASP A 14 -0.73 -16.54 -5.57
CA ASP A 14 -1.16 -17.75 -4.87
C ASP A 14 -2.48 -17.61 -4.08
N ALA A 15 -3.16 -16.46 -4.13
CA ALA A 15 -4.39 -16.25 -3.37
C ALA A 15 -5.64 -16.65 -4.17
N ALA A 16 -6.53 -17.42 -3.54
CA ALA A 16 -7.81 -17.82 -4.13
C ALA A 16 -8.77 -16.65 -4.37
N LEU A 17 -8.61 -15.54 -3.63
CA LEU A 17 -9.44 -14.34 -3.74
C LEU A 17 -8.57 -13.08 -3.67
N PRO A 18 -8.98 -12.00 -4.36
CA PRO A 18 -8.35 -10.69 -4.20
C PRO A 18 -8.54 -10.19 -2.75
N GLU A 19 -7.51 -9.53 -2.23
CA GLU A 19 -7.52 -8.87 -0.92
C GLU A 19 -7.72 -7.36 -1.14
N THR A 20 -8.75 -6.79 -0.53
CA THR A 20 -8.96 -5.33 -0.52
C THR A 20 -8.35 -4.73 0.73
N ILE A 21 -7.55 -3.67 0.56
CA ILE A 21 -6.87 -2.97 1.66
C ILE A 21 -7.34 -1.51 1.65
N SER A 22 -7.86 -1.04 2.78
CA SER A 22 -8.09 0.40 3.01
C SER A 22 -6.79 1.06 3.39
N VAL A 23 -6.35 2.02 2.56
CA VAL A 23 -5.09 2.74 2.68
C VAL A 23 -5.38 4.19 3.03
N GLN A 24 -4.69 4.68 4.06
CA GLN A 24 -4.65 6.07 4.45
C GLN A 24 -3.31 6.67 4.05
N HIS A 25 -3.32 7.61 3.11
CA HIS A 25 -2.16 8.41 2.77
C HIS A 25 -2.08 9.62 3.72
N ARG A 26 -1.01 9.67 4.51
CA ARG A 26 -0.71 10.75 5.44
C ARG A 26 0.75 11.17 5.29
N ASP A 27 0.93 12.43 4.90
CA ASP A 27 2.23 13.03 4.64
C ASP A 27 2.98 12.24 3.56
N GLU A 28 4.14 11.67 3.88
CA GLU A 28 4.91 10.82 2.94
C GLU A 28 4.58 9.33 3.10
N THR A 29 3.75 8.97 4.09
CA THR A 29 3.50 7.57 4.47
C THR A 29 2.12 7.08 4.07
N PHE A 30 2.05 5.79 3.75
CA PHE A 30 0.82 5.05 3.51
C PHE A 30 0.60 4.10 4.67
N ARG A 31 -0.57 4.17 5.30
CA ARG A 31 -0.93 3.40 6.49
C ARG A 31 -2.16 2.53 6.22
N PHE A 32 -2.16 1.32 6.75
CA PHE A 32 -3.27 0.40 6.59
C PHE A 32 -3.18 -0.70 7.65
N THR A 33 -4.28 -1.41 7.88
CA THR A 33 -4.32 -2.54 8.80
C THR A 33 -4.37 -3.85 8.00
N LEU A 34 -3.45 -4.78 8.29
CA LEU A 34 -3.44 -6.14 7.74
C LEU A 34 -3.42 -7.16 8.87
N ASN A 35 -4.32 -8.14 8.84
CA ASN A 35 -4.42 -9.19 9.86
C ASN A 35 -4.46 -8.65 11.31
N GLY A 36 -5.06 -7.47 11.51
CA GLY A 36 -5.14 -6.80 12.82
C GLY A 36 -3.86 -6.05 13.25
N ALA A 37 -2.82 -6.00 12.41
CA ALA A 37 -1.61 -5.22 12.65
C ALA A 37 -1.62 -3.94 11.82
N ASP A 38 -1.22 -2.83 12.44
CA ASP A 38 -1.02 -1.55 11.74
C ASP A 38 0.32 -1.54 11.02
N ILE A 39 0.27 -1.30 9.72
CA ILE A 39 1.42 -1.27 8.83
C ILE A 39 1.56 0.14 8.26
N SER A 40 2.79 0.61 8.13
CA SER A 40 3.12 1.86 7.44
C SER A 40 4.27 1.65 6.47
N ILE A 41 4.13 2.15 5.24
CA ILE A 41 5.14 2.08 4.20
C ILE A 41 5.39 3.46 3.56
N LEU A 42 6.53 3.60 2.89
CA LEU A 42 7.00 4.82 2.22
C LEU A 42 7.46 4.47 0.79
N ASN A 43 7.21 5.35 -0.18
CA ASN A 43 7.81 5.27 -1.52
C ASN A 43 9.20 5.93 -1.51
N ASN A 44 10.24 5.20 -1.94
CA ASN A 44 11.62 5.70 -1.93
C ASN A 44 11.96 6.59 -3.15
N GLY A 45 11.06 6.71 -4.13
CA GLY A 45 11.27 7.50 -5.35
C GLY A 45 12.10 6.81 -6.43
N ASP A 46 12.44 5.53 -6.25
CA ASP A 46 13.23 4.70 -7.17
C ASP A 46 12.51 3.39 -7.54
N ASN A 47 11.18 3.38 -7.48
CA ASN A 47 10.29 2.21 -7.62
C ASN A 47 10.46 1.14 -6.52
N SER A 48 11.17 1.44 -5.43
CA SER A 48 11.19 0.60 -4.23
C SER A 48 10.38 1.24 -3.09
N TRP A 49 9.88 0.38 -2.20
CA TRP A 49 9.06 0.79 -1.06
C TRP A 49 9.68 0.29 0.24
N SER A 50 9.67 1.12 1.28
CA SER A 50 10.24 0.77 2.60
C SER A 50 9.13 0.54 3.63
N LEU A 51 9.31 -0.46 4.49
CA LEU A 51 8.50 -0.61 5.70
C LEU A 51 8.96 0.43 6.74
N VAL A 52 8.05 1.31 7.14
CA VAL A 52 8.28 2.31 8.20
C VAL A 52 7.91 1.73 9.57
N SER A 53 6.80 0.99 9.65
CA SER A 53 6.35 0.32 10.87
C SER A 53 5.50 -0.91 10.58
N GLY A 54 5.50 -1.87 11.50
CA GLY A 54 4.76 -3.13 11.38
C GLY A 54 5.68 -4.31 11.12
N ASP A 55 5.11 -5.44 10.72
CA ASP A 55 5.85 -6.64 10.33
C ASP A 55 5.26 -7.18 9.02
N LEU A 56 6.03 -7.06 7.95
CA LEU A 56 5.63 -7.47 6.61
C LEU A 56 6.87 -7.76 5.76
N ALA A 57 6.84 -8.86 5.00
CA ALA A 57 7.93 -9.20 4.08
C ALA A 57 8.10 -8.12 2.99
N GLN A 58 9.36 -7.83 2.64
CA GLN A 58 9.70 -6.77 1.66
C GLN A 58 9.01 -6.95 0.30
N GLU A 59 8.84 -8.19 -0.16
CA GLU A 59 8.10 -8.48 -1.38
C GLU A 59 6.64 -8.02 -1.31
N ARG A 60 5.97 -8.27 -0.18
CA ARG A 60 4.60 -7.84 0.05
C ARG A 60 4.50 -6.32 0.20
N VAL A 61 5.50 -5.67 0.81
CA VAL A 61 5.61 -4.20 0.85
C VAL A 61 5.65 -3.62 -0.56
N ASN A 62 6.51 -4.16 -1.44
CA ASN A 62 6.63 -3.71 -2.82
C ASN A 62 5.33 -3.95 -3.62
N ALA A 63 4.69 -5.11 -3.45
CA ALA A 63 3.42 -5.42 -4.11
C ALA A 63 2.30 -4.42 -3.72
N ILE A 64 2.23 -4.05 -2.44
CA ILE A 64 1.30 -3.02 -1.96
C ILE A 64 1.65 -1.66 -2.55
N GLY A 65 2.92 -1.29 -2.53
CA GLY A 65 3.40 -0.04 -3.12
C GLY A 65 3.01 0.12 -4.60
N GLN A 66 3.22 -0.93 -5.39
CA GLN A 66 2.82 -0.95 -6.80
C GLN A 66 1.30 -0.84 -6.98
N ALA A 67 0.50 -1.46 -6.12
CA ALA A 67 -0.95 -1.33 -6.16
C ALA A 67 -1.42 0.09 -5.81
N ILE A 68 -0.72 0.78 -4.89
CA ILE A 68 -0.95 2.20 -4.58
C ILE A 68 -0.61 3.09 -5.79
N GLU A 69 0.56 2.91 -6.41
CA GLU A 69 0.94 3.64 -7.63
C GLU A 69 -0.07 3.43 -8.76
N ALA A 70 -0.51 2.18 -8.95
CA ALA A 70 -1.53 1.86 -9.94
C ALA A 70 -2.88 2.53 -9.63
N TRP A 71 -3.22 2.74 -8.35
CA TRP A 71 -4.41 3.49 -7.96
C TRP A 71 -4.28 4.97 -8.33
N TYR A 72 -3.17 5.61 -7.97
CA TYR A 72 -2.90 7.01 -8.32
C TYR A 72 -2.86 7.25 -9.83
N GLY A 73 -2.22 6.36 -10.59
CA GLY A 73 -2.13 6.45 -12.05
C GLY A 73 -3.47 6.31 -12.79
N ARG A 74 -4.53 5.85 -12.11
CA ARG A 74 -5.90 5.76 -12.67
C ARG A 74 -6.74 7.01 -12.43
N GLN A 75 -6.31 7.92 -11.56
CA GLN A 75 -7.05 9.15 -11.33
C GLN A 75 -6.96 10.04 -12.59
N PRO A 76 -8.08 10.56 -13.12
CA PRO A 76 -8.04 11.52 -14.20
C PRO A 76 -7.32 12.79 -13.74
N LEU A 77 -6.52 13.38 -14.64
CA LEU A 77 -5.81 14.65 -14.46
C LEU A 77 -6.76 15.83 -14.20
#